data_AF-A0A438ERK4-F1
#
_entry.id   AF-A0A438ERK4-F1
#
_cell.length_a   1.000
_cell.length_b   1.000
_cell.length_c   1.000
_cell.angle_alpha   90.00
_cell.angle_beta   90.00
_cell.angle_gamma   90.00
#
_symmetry.space_group_name_H-M   'P 1'
#
loop_
_entity.id
_entity.type
_entity.pdbx_description
1 polymer ?
#
loop_
_entity_poly.entity_id
_entity_poly.type
_entity_poly.pdbx_seq_one_letter_code
_entity_poly.pdbx_strand_id
1 'polypeptide(L)'
;MLLDIEDDPGWHSADSEDEDANESSNYSAGQECLDRLAISLGGNMIVPVASELLPAYLDVPEWQKHHATLIALAQIAKVCSNSNGDNGFEYIPNPHPRVRWAAINAIGQLSTDMGPDLQVQYHQRVLPALAASMDDFQNPQV
;
A
#
# COMPACT_ATOMS: atom_id res chain seq x y z
N MET A 1 13.52 4.51 6.41
CA MET A 1 12.83 4.65 5.09
C MET A 1 11.67 3.65 5.05
N LEU A 2 10.97 3.44 3.93
CA LEU A 2 9.79 2.54 3.87
C LEU A 2 10.02 1.07 4.30
N LEU A 3 11.28 0.64 4.38
CA LEU A 3 11.69 -0.68 4.88
C LEU A 3 11.97 -0.71 6.40
N ASP A 4 11.97 0.45 7.05
CA ASP A 4 12.30 0.66 8.46
C ASP A 4 11.05 0.42 9.33
N ILE A 5 10.52 -0.80 9.20
CA ILE A 5 9.36 -1.31 9.90
C ILE A 5 9.70 -2.70 10.44
N GLU A 6 9.38 -2.93 11.70
CA GLU A 6 9.61 -4.20 12.39
C GLU A 6 8.29 -4.96 12.56
N ASP A 7 8.38 -6.29 12.50
CA ASP A 7 7.23 -7.13 12.84
C ASP A 7 7.15 -7.28 14.36
N ASP A 8 6.11 -6.69 14.94
CA ASP A 8 5.76 -6.86 16.35
C ASP A 8 4.48 -7.68 16.44
N PRO A 9 4.53 -8.91 17.01
CA PRO A 9 3.34 -9.72 17.24
C PRO A 9 2.25 -9.01 18.06
N GLY A 10 2.62 -8.08 18.95
CA GLY A 10 1.66 -7.28 19.73
C GLY A 10 0.87 -6.27 18.90
N TRP A 11 1.38 -5.86 17.73
CA TRP A 11 0.64 -5.02 16.81
C TRP A 11 -0.52 -5.77 16.15
N HIS A 12 -0.41 -7.10 16.00
CA HIS A 12 -1.40 -7.91 15.29
C HIS A 12 -2.72 -7.98 16.06
N SER A 13 -2.67 -7.92 17.40
CA SER A 13 -3.82 -8.06 18.29
C SER A 13 -4.68 -6.80 18.44
N ALA A 14 -4.27 -5.66 17.85
CA ALA A 14 -4.98 -4.37 17.98
C ALA A 14 -5.24 -3.95 19.44
N ASP A 15 -4.36 -4.37 20.37
CA ASP A 15 -4.50 -4.08 21.81
C ASP A 15 -4.18 -2.60 22.15
N SER A 16 -3.54 -1.88 21.23
CA SER A 16 -3.29 -0.44 21.33
C SER A 16 -4.17 0.34 20.36
N GLU A 17 -4.77 1.43 20.83
CA GLU A 17 -5.47 2.41 19.98
C GLU A 17 -4.53 3.30 19.16
N ASP A 18 -3.21 3.10 19.29
CA ASP A 18 -2.19 3.84 18.55
C ASP A 18 -1.99 3.20 17.17
N GLU A 19 -2.60 3.80 16.14
CA GLU A 19 -2.51 3.34 14.75
C GLU A 19 -1.07 3.39 14.19
N ASP A 20 -0.22 4.27 14.76
CA ASP A 20 1.18 4.44 14.37
C ASP A 20 2.12 3.55 15.21
N ALA A 21 1.57 2.66 16.04
CA ALA A 21 2.36 1.74 16.86
C ALA A 21 3.32 0.92 15.98
N ASN A 22 4.61 1.00 16.33
CA ASN A 22 5.72 0.36 15.63
C ASN A 22 6.10 0.97 14.26
N GLU A 23 5.59 2.15 13.92
CA GLU A 23 6.12 2.94 12.82
C GLU A 23 7.32 3.77 13.28
N SER A 24 8.46 3.64 12.58
CA SER A 24 9.62 4.48 12.87
C SER A 24 9.43 5.89 12.31
N SER A 25 10.03 6.90 12.95
CA SER A 25 10.04 8.27 12.39
C SER A 25 10.59 8.33 10.96
N ASN A 26 11.52 7.42 10.61
CA ASN A 26 12.07 7.31 9.25
C ASN A 26 11.10 6.67 8.26
N TYR A 27 10.17 5.85 8.72
CA TYR A 27 9.11 5.27 7.90
C TYR A 27 8.12 6.36 7.49
N SER A 28 7.54 7.07 8.46
CA SER A 28 6.55 8.13 8.22
C SER A 28 7.15 9.26 7.38
N ALA A 29 8.38 9.71 7.70
CA ALA A 29 9.08 10.69 6.89
C ALA A 29 9.33 10.20 5.44
N GLY A 30 9.57 8.90 5.26
CA GLY A 30 9.75 8.29 3.94
C GLY A 30 8.49 8.33 3.08
N GLN A 31 7.33 8.06 3.68
CA GLN A 31 6.03 8.15 2.99
C GLN A 31 5.73 9.57 2.54
N GLU A 32 5.81 10.54 3.46
CA GLU A 32 5.52 11.95 3.15
C GLU A 32 6.48 12.51 2.10
N CYS A 33 7.77 12.18 2.19
CA CYS A 33 8.75 12.61 1.20
C CYS A 33 8.44 12.04 -0.19
N LEU A 34 8.02 10.78 -0.27
CA LEU A 34 7.69 10.14 -1.54
C LEU A 34 6.45 10.78 -2.19
N ASP A 35 5.37 10.99 -1.43
CA ASP A 35 4.15 11.67 -1.93
C ASP A 35 4.48 13.08 -2.45
N ARG A 36 5.18 13.88 -1.65
CA ARG A 36 5.56 15.25 -2.02
C ARG A 36 6.47 15.29 -3.24
N LEU A 37 7.42 14.37 -3.33
CA LEU A 37 8.31 14.25 -4.49
C LEU A 37 7.53 13.83 -5.74
N ALA A 38 6.62 12.87 -5.61
CA ALA A 38 5.79 12.39 -6.70
C ALA A 38 4.91 13.50 -7.26
N ILE A 39 4.22 14.26 -6.38
CA ILE A 39 3.43 15.43 -6.74
C ILE A 39 4.28 16.50 -7.44
N SER A 40 5.50 16.75 -6.94
CA SER A 40 6.37 17.80 -7.47
C SER A 40 6.95 17.48 -8.85
N LEU A 41 7.24 16.20 -9.11
CA LEU A 41 7.83 15.74 -10.38
C LEU A 41 6.78 15.32 -11.42
N GLY A 42 5.60 14.89 -10.97
CA GLY A 42 4.50 14.42 -11.80
C GLY A 42 4.68 13.00 -12.35
N GLY A 43 3.58 12.41 -12.81
CA GLY A 43 3.52 11.00 -13.23
C GLY A 43 4.47 10.61 -14.35
N ASN A 44 4.73 11.51 -15.30
CA ASN A 44 5.63 11.21 -16.43
C ASN A 44 7.07 10.89 -16.02
N MET A 45 7.54 11.42 -14.88
CA MET A 45 8.86 11.09 -14.33
C MET A 45 8.80 9.92 -13.34
N ILE A 46 7.72 9.83 -12.55
CA ILE A 46 7.60 8.84 -11.47
C ILE A 46 7.24 7.44 -12.01
N VAL A 47 6.29 7.35 -12.94
CA VAL A 47 5.75 6.08 -13.44
C VAL A 47 6.85 5.19 -14.02
N PRO A 48 7.76 5.65 -14.90
CA PRO A 48 8.80 4.78 -15.46
C PRO A 48 9.72 4.18 -14.39
N VAL A 49 10.09 4.99 -13.38
CA VAL A 49 10.96 4.55 -12.28
C VAL A 49 10.24 3.54 -11.39
N ALA A 50 8.98 3.80 -11.05
CA ALA A 50 8.17 2.88 -10.25
C ALA A 50 7.93 1.54 -10.99
N SER A 51 7.62 1.60 -12.29
CA SER A 51 7.42 0.40 -13.11
C SER A 51 8.68 -0.47 -13.24
N GLU A 52 9.88 0.11 -13.12
CA GLU A 52 11.14 -0.64 -13.12
C GLU A 52 11.43 -1.24 -11.73
N LEU A 53 11.27 -0.46 -10.67
CA LEU A 53 11.73 -0.85 -9.33
C LEU A 53 10.76 -1.73 -8.55
N LEU A 54 9.45 -1.44 -8.61
CA LEU A 54 8.47 -2.10 -7.76
C LEU A 54 8.30 -3.59 -8.05
N PRO A 55 8.31 -4.07 -9.32
CA PRO A 55 8.26 -5.50 -9.61
C PRO A 55 9.44 -6.28 -9.00
N ALA A 56 10.65 -5.70 -9.00
CA ALA A 56 11.82 -6.33 -8.39
C ALA A 56 11.71 -6.45 -6.86
N TYR A 57 10.96 -5.54 -6.22
CA TYR A 57 10.68 -5.62 -4.79
C TYR A 57 9.61 -6.67 -4.44
N LEU A 58 8.78 -7.07 -5.40
CA LEU A 58 7.78 -8.15 -5.25
C LEU A 58 8.34 -9.55 -5.55
N ASP A 59 9.51 -9.65 -6.19
CA ASP A 59 10.13 -10.93 -6.60
C ASP A 59 11.09 -11.51 -5.54
N VAL A 60 11.07 -10.96 -4.33
CA VAL A 60 12.03 -11.29 -3.26
C VAL A 60 11.29 -11.70 -1.98
N PRO A 61 11.86 -12.58 -1.15
CA PRO A 61 11.12 -13.17 -0.04
C PRO A 61 10.87 -12.21 1.13
N GLU A 62 11.55 -11.07 1.19
CA GLU A 62 11.43 -10.14 2.31
C GLU A 62 10.10 -9.40 2.30
N TRP A 63 9.24 -9.69 3.28
CA TRP A 63 7.91 -9.09 3.39
C TRP A 63 7.97 -7.55 3.48
N GLN A 64 9.03 -6.97 4.06
CA GLN A 64 9.19 -5.53 4.16
C GLN A 64 9.24 -4.86 2.78
N LYS A 65 9.78 -5.54 1.77
CA LYS A 65 9.82 -5.02 0.40
C LYS A 65 8.45 -5.11 -0.29
N HIS A 66 7.67 -6.15 0.00
CA HIS A 66 6.27 -6.23 -0.42
C HIS A 66 5.44 -5.12 0.22
N HIS A 67 5.57 -4.95 1.53
CA HIS A 67 4.96 -3.87 2.29
C HIS A 67 5.32 -2.49 1.70
N ALA A 68 6.61 -2.21 1.58
CA ALA A 68 7.10 -0.95 1.02
C ALA A 68 6.61 -0.70 -0.41
N THR A 69 6.44 -1.75 -1.22
CA THR A 69 5.89 -1.64 -2.57
C THR A 69 4.44 -1.15 -2.54
N LEU A 70 3.60 -1.74 -1.70
CA LEU A 70 2.19 -1.36 -1.57
C LEU A 70 2.05 0.08 -1.04
N ILE A 71 2.85 0.44 -0.04
CA ILE A 71 2.89 1.81 0.48
C ILE A 71 3.38 2.79 -0.60
N ALA A 72 4.44 2.46 -1.33
CA ALA A 72 4.95 3.30 -2.41
C ALA A 72 3.91 3.51 -3.51
N LEU A 73 3.19 2.45 -3.91
CA LEU A 73 2.08 2.54 -4.87
C LEU A 73 0.99 3.51 -4.39
N ALA A 74 0.60 3.41 -3.13
CA ALA A 74 -0.39 4.30 -2.52
C ALA A 74 0.08 5.77 -2.57
N GLN A 75 1.34 6.05 -2.23
CA GLN A 75 1.87 7.42 -2.21
C GLN A 75 2.02 8.04 -3.61
N ILE A 76 2.28 7.24 -4.65
CA ILE A 76 2.45 7.76 -6.03
C ILE A 76 1.15 7.78 -6.84
N ALA A 77 0.09 7.13 -6.36
CA ALA A 77 -1.16 6.94 -7.10
C ALA A 77 -1.77 8.24 -7.65
N LYS A 78 -1.74 9.32 -6.86
CA LYS A 78 -2.27 10.65 -7.22
C LYS A 78 -1.73 11.18 -8.54
N VAL A 79 -0.49 10.85 -8.87
CA VAL A 79 0.17 11.33 -10.09
C VAL A 79 0.14 10.34 -11.23
N CYS A 80 -0.21 9.07 -10.97
CA CYS A 80 -0.30 8.00 -11.95
C CYS A 80 -1.67 7.94 -12.66
N SER A 81 -2.72 8.50 -12.06
CA SER A 81 -4.11 8.48 -12.54
C SER A 81 -4.35 9.07 -13.93
N ASN A 82 -3.42 9.90 -14.45
CA ASN A 82 -3.50 10.46 -15.81
C ASN A 82 -2.93 9.54 -16.91
N SER A 83 -2.28 8.43 -16.53
CA SER A 83 -1.75 7.46 -17.48
C SER A 83 -2.77 6.34 -17.69
N ASN A 84 -3.14 6.05 -18.93
CA ASN A 84 -4.14 5.05 -19.35
C ASN A 84 -3.76 3.57 -19.02
N GLY A 85 -2.97 3.34 -17.97
CA GLY A 85 -2.51 2.02 -17.56
C GLY A 85 -3.51 1.31 -16.65
N ASP A 86 -3.62 0.01 -16.84
CA ASP A 86 -4.17 -0.92 -15.85
C ASP A 86 -3.34 -0.72 -14.56
N ASN A 87 -3.93 -0.15 -13.52
CA ASN A 87 -3.20 0.36 -12.35
C ASN A 87 -2.68 -0.75 -11.41
N GLY A 88 -2.51 -1.97 -11.94
CA GLY A 88 -1.70 -3.05 -11.38
C GLY A 88 -2.10 -3.55 -10.01
N PHE A 89 -3.20 -3.04 -9.43
CA PHE A 89 -3.63 -3.42 -8.10
C PHE A 89 -4.46 -4.69 -8.18
N GLU A 90 -3.77 -5.82 -8.29
CA GLU A 90 -4.35 -7.11 -7.97
C GLU A 90 -4.05 -7.39 -6.50
N TYR A 91 -5.10 -7.65 -5.71
CA TYR A 91 -4.90 -8.11 -4.34
C TYR A 91 -4.19 -9.46 -4.38
N ILE A 92 -2.92 -9.48 -3.96
CA ILE A 92 -2.15 -10.71 -3.85
C ILE A 92 -2.23 -11.16 -2.39
N PRO A 93 -2.84 -12.33 -2.10
CA PRO A 93 -2.82 -12.90 -0.76
C PRO A 93 -1.37 -13.04 -0.29
N ASN A 94 -1.02 -12.39 0.82
CA ASN A 94 0.30 -12.48 1.42
C ASN A 94 0.20 -13.11 2.82
N PRO A 95 1.10 -14.03 3.21
CA PRO A 95 1.06 -14.64 4.53
C PRO A 95 1.33 -13.63 5.67
N HIS A 96 2.01 -12.52 5.39
CA HIS A 96 2.43 -11.58 6.42
C HIS A 96 1.33 -10.54 6.74
N PRO A 97 0.89 -10.41 8.00
CA PRO A 97 -0.18 -9.48 8.41
C PRO A 97 0.08 -8.03 8.00
N ARG A 98 1.29 -7.49 8.26
CA ARG A 98 1.68 -6.13 7.81
C ARG A 98 1.50 -5.91 6.30
N VAL A 99 1.81 -6.91 5.47
CA VAL A 99 1.66 -6.79 4.01
C VAL A 99 0.19 -6.76 3.62
N ARG A 100 -0.66 -7.56 4.26
CA ARG A 100 -2.11 -7.55 4.04
C ARG A 100 -2.73 -6.22 4.45
N TRP A 101 -2.33 -5.69 5.60
CA TRP A 101 -2.72 -4.35 6.04
C TRP A 101 -2.29 -3.28 5.04
N ALA A 102 -1.04 -3.30 4.56
CA ALA A 102 -0.57 -2.35 3.56
C ALA A 102 -1.34 -2.44 2.24
N ALA A 103 -1.81 -3.63 1.86
CA ALA A 103 -2.67 -3.80 0.70
C ALA A 103 -4.04 -3.13 0.92
N ILE A 104 -4.65 -3.29 2.08
CA ILE A 104 -5.93 -2.66 2.44
C ILE A 104 -5.77 -1.14 2.53
N ASN A 105 -4.70 -0.65 3.15
CA ASN A 105 -4.35 0.76 3.21
C ASN A 105 -4.19 1.35 1.80
N ALA A 106 -3.47 0.66 0.92
CA ALA A 106 -3.31 1.08 -0.47
C ALA A 106 -4.65 1.11 -1.22
N ILE A 107 -5.54 0.13 -1.04
CA ILE A 107 -6.90 0.16 -1.60
C ILE A 107 -7.65 1.41 -1.13
N GLY A 108 -7.59 1.75 0.16
CA GLY A 108 -8.23 2.94 0.72
C GLY A 108 -7.72 4.23 0.09
N GLN A 109 -6.40 4.36 -0.03
CA GLN A 109 -5.76 5.53 -0.63
C GLN A 109 -6.10 5.65 -2.13
N LEU A 110 -5.98 4.55 -2.88
CA LEU A 110 -6.36 4.50 -4.29
C LEU A 110 -7.84 4.84 -4.50
N SER A 111 -8.72 4.36 -3.62
CA SER A 111 -10.15 4.68 -3.68
C SER A 111 -10.43 6.18 -3.52
N THR A 112 -9.60 6.88 -2.76
CA THR A 112 -9.69 8.33 -2.57
C THR A 112 -9.12 9.07 -3.79
N ASP A 113 -7.92 8.70 -4.23
CA ASP A 113 -7.17 9.44 -5.24
C ASP A 113 -7.66 9.18 -6.68
N MET A 114 -8.24 8.01 -6.92
CA MET A 114 -8.75 7.59 -8.23
C MET A 114 -10.29 7.56 -8.27
N GLY A 115 -10.95 8.10 -7.26
CA GLY A 115 -12.40 8.21 -7.25
C GLY A 115 -12.92 9.25 -8.24
N PRO A 116 -14.03 8.99 -8.96
CA PRO A 116 -14.93 7.83 -8.83
C PRO A 116 -14.57 6.63 -9.73
N ASP A 117 -13.57 6.74 -10.58
CA ASP A 117 -13.27 5.75 -11.63
C ASP A 117 -12.92 4.39 -11.05
N LEU A 118 -12.16 4.35 -9.96
CA LEU A 118 -11.80 3.09 -9.30
C LEU A 118 -13.04 2.35 -8.80
N GLN A 119 -13.98 3.05 -8.16
CA GLN A 119 -15.23 2.46 -7.68
C GLN A 119 -16.07 1.95 -8.85
N VAL A 120 -16.20 2.72 -9.93
CA VAL A 120 -17.02 2.30 -11.08
C VAL A 120 -16.42 1.09 -11.79
N GLN A 121 -15.10 1.03 -11.95
CA GLN A 121 -14.43 0.01 -12.76
C GLN A 121 -14.07 -1.25 -11.96
N TYR A 122 -13.71 -1.11 -10.67
CA TYR A 122 -13.09 -2.19 -9.89
C TYR A 122 -13.88 -2.60 -8.64
N HIS A 123 -15.09 -2.06 -8.39
CA HIS A 123 -15.88 -2.45 -7.20
C HIS A 123 -16.10 -3.96 -7.07
N GLN A 124 -16.26 -4.69 -8.20
CA GLN A 124 -16.46 -6.13 -8.19
C GLN A 124 -15.24 -6.92 -7.68
N ARG A 125 -14.04 -6.33 -7.71
CA ARG A 125 -12.81 -6.93 -7.17
C ARG A 125 -12.49 -6.40 -5.78
N VAL A 126 -12.63 -5.08 -5.59
CA VAL A 126 -12.27 -4.39 -4.35
C VAL A 126 -13.17 -4.81 -3.19
N LEU A 127 -14.50 -4.80 -3.38
CA LEU A 127 -15.43 -5.08 -2.27
C LEU A 127 -15.30 -6.52 -1.73
N PRO A 128 -15.21 -7.57 -2.57
CA PRO A 128 -14.97 -8.92 -2.05
C PRO A 128 -13.61 -9.07 -1.35
N ALA A 129 -12.55 -8.42 -1.83
CA ALA A 129 -11.24 -8.48 -1.20
C ALA A 129 -11.24 -7.83 0.19
N LEU A 130 -11.90 -6.67 0.34
CA LEU A 130 -12.09 -6.02 1.64
C LEU A 130 -12.95 -6.89 2.57
N ALA A 131 -14.07 -7.42 2.07
CA ALA A 131 -14.94 -8.28 2.87
C ALA A 131 -14.22 -9.55 3.36
N ALA A 132 -13.42 -10.19 2.50
CA ALA A 132 -12.63 -11.35 2.87
C ALA A 132 -11.53 -11.03 3.90
N SER A 133 -11.01 -9.79 3.88
CA SER A 133 -10.01 -9.36 4.86
C SER A 133 -10.63 -9.16 6.25
N MET A 134 -11.89 -8.71 6.32
CA MET A 134 -12.63 -8.58 7.58
C MET A 134 -12.89 -9.92 8.31
N ASP A 135 -12.75 -11.05 7.62
CA ASP A 135 -12.88 -12.39 8.21
C ASP A 135 -11.56 -12.89 8.85
N ASP A 136 -10.48 -12.10 8.84
CA ASP A 136 -9.20 -12.45 9.48
C ASP A 136 -9.19 -12.15 10.99
N PHE A 137 -9.98 -12.92 11.73
CA PHE A 137 -10.10 -12.79 13.18
C PHE A 137 -8.79 -13.07 13.96
N GLN A 138 -7.76 -13.63 13.30
CA GLN A 138 -6.47 -13.87 13.94
C GLN A 138 -5.57 -12.64 13.94
N ASN A 139 -5.85 -11.67 13.06
CA ASN A 139 -5.07 -10.46 12.89
C ASN A 139 -6.01 -9.25 12.83
N PRO A 140 -6.70 -8.91 13.94
CA PRO A 140 -7.72 -7.85 13.97
C PRO A 140 -7.25 -6.46 13.52
N GLN A 141 -5.93 -6.22 13.48
CA GLN A 141 -5.35 -4.97 12.96
C GLN A 141 -5.37 -4.87 11.43
N VAL A 142 -5.47 -6.00 10.71
CA VAL A 142 -5.57 -6.07 9.23
C VAL A 142 -6.97 -5.70 8.79
#